data_AF-A0A3B9F192-F1
#
_entry.id   AF-A0A3B9F192-F1
#
_cell.length_a   1.000
_cell.length_b   1.000
_cell.length_c   1.000
_cell.angle_alpha   90.00
_cell.angle_beta   90.00
_cell.angle_gamma   90.00
#
_symmetry.space_group_name_H-M   'P 1'
#
loop_
_entity.id
_entity.type
_entity.pdbx_description
1 polymer ?
#
loop_
_entity_poly.entity_id
_entity_poly.type
_entity_poly.pdbx_seq_one_letter_code
_entity_poly.pdbx_strand_id
1 'polypeptide(L)'
;MLEILLYAIPLGITLSFAAGPIFFVVIQTSITRSKTGAFILDLGAIAADILFILVAFFGSQSLIRSLRHNIWVGVASGLAIIIFGLYYI
;
A
#
# COMPACT_ATOMS: atom_id res chain seq x y z
N MET A 1 -6.22 -2.87 -25.23
CA MET A 1 -6.74 -3.72 -24.12
C MET A 1 -5.74 -4.82 -23.73
N LEU A 2 -5.24 -5.62 -24.68
CA LEU A 2 -4.21 -6.63 -24.43
C LEU A 2 -2.90 -6.06 -23.85
N GLU A 3 -2.44 -4.90 -24.35
CA GLU A 3 -1.25 -4.24 -23.81
C GLU A 3 -1.39 -3.85 -22.33
N ILE A 4 -2.55 -3.35 -21.92
CA ILE A 4 -2.82 -2.96 -20.53
C ILE A 4 -2.74 -4.20 -19.63
N LEU A 5 -3.29 -5.32 -20.09
CA LEU A 5 -3.22 -6.59 -19.37
C LEU A 5 -1.78 -7.11 -19.27
N LEU A 6 -1.03 -7.00 -20.37
CA LEU A 6 0.38 -7.43 -20.45
C LEU A 6 1.30 -6.56 -19.58
N TYR A 7 0.98 -5.28 -19.37
CA TYR A 7 1.68 -4.42 -18.42
C TYR A 7 1.25 -4.66 -16.97
N ALA A 8 -0.04 -4.92 -16.73
CA ALA A 8 -0.59 -5.10 -15.39
C ALA A 8 -0.07 -6.37 -14.70
N ILE A 9 0.16 -7.45 -15.44
CA ILE A 9 0.68 -8.72 -14.89
C ILE A 9 2.08 -8.55 -14.25
N PRO A 10 3.12 -8.09 -14.98
CA PRO A 10 4.44 -7.89 -14.39
C PRO A 10 4.43 -6.82 -13.29
N LEU A 11 3.68 -5.73 -13.46
CA LEU A 11 3.52 -4.72 -12.41
C LEU A 11 2.92 -5.32 -11.13
N GLY A 12 1.85 -6.10 -11.23
CA GLY A 12 1.20 -6.74 -10.10
C GLY A 12 2.12 -7.70 -9.35
N ILE A 13 2.93 -8.48 -10.10
CA ILE A 13 3.93 -9.36 -9.50
C ILE A 13 4.99 -8.52 -8.76
N THR A 14 5.55 -7.49 -9.38
CA THR A 14 6.56 -6.62 -8.74
C THR A 14 6.02 -5.93 -7.49
N LEU A 15 4.79 -5.41 -7.56
CA LEU A 15 4.11 -4.76 -6.42
C LEU A 15 3.84 -5.74 -5.27
N SER A 16 3.52 -7.00 -5.57
CA SER A 16 3.36 -8.05 -4.56
C SER A 16 4.66 -8.30 -3.78
N PHE A 17 5.84 -8.18 -4.41
CA PHE A 17 7.13 -8.26 -3.72
C PHE A 17 7.49 -6.97 -2.98
N ALA A 18 7.07 -5.80 -3.49
CA ALA A 18 7.32 -4.51 -2.87
C ALA A 18 6.60 -4.32 -1.51
N ALA A 19 5.46 -5.00 -1.31
CA ALA A 19 4.77 -5.08 -0.03
C ALA A 19 5.61 -5.81 1.06
N GLY A 20 6.73 -6.43 0.69
CA GLY A 20 7.79 -6.92 1.57
C GLY A 20 7.30 -7.86 2.67
N PRO A 21 7.13 -7.38 3.92
CA PRO A 21 6.76 -8.24 5.07
C PRO A 21 5.46 -9.02 4.91
N ILE A 22 4.42 -8.44 4.29
CA ILE A 22 3.08 -9.05 4.23
C ILE A 22 3.08 -10.28 3.31
N PHE A 23 3.78 -10.20 2.17
CA PHE A 23 3.91 -11.30 1.22
C PHE A 23 4.62 -12.51 1.85
N PHE A 24 5.74 -12.27 2.53
CA PHE A 24 6.47 -13.34 3.21
C PHE A 24 5.68 -13.93 4.38
N VAL A 25 4.90 -13.11 5.11
CA VAL A 25 3.99 -13.60 6.16
C VAL A 25 2.89 -14.50 5.59
N VAL A 26 2.31 -14.17 4.43
CA VAL A 26 1.29 -15.00 3.76
C VAL A 26 1.88 -16.33 3.29
N ILE A 27 3.09 -16.34 2.72
CA ILE A 27 3.78 -17.60 2.36
C ILE A 27 4.12 -18.40 3.62
N GLN A 28 4.69 -17.77 4.63
CA GLN A 28 5.03 -18.43 5.90
C GLN A 28 3.78 -19.06 6.53
N THR A 29 2.65 -18.35 6.58
CA THR A 29 1.41 -18.90 7.12
C THR A 29 0.76 -19.95 6.23
N SER A 30 0.93 -19.88 4.91
CA SER A 30 0.50 -20.94 3.98
C SER A 30 1.26 -22.25 4.19
N ILE A 31 2.53 -22.17 4.59
CA ILE A 31 3.38 -23.34 4.85
C ILE A 31 3.17 -23.86 6.29
N THR A 32 3.00 -22.96 7.27
CA THR A 32 3.00 -23.32 8.69
C THR A 32 1.60 -23.60 9.26
N ARG A 33 0.53 -23.02 8.69
CA ARG A 33 -0.87 -23.26 9.10
C ARG A 33 -1.65 -23.92 7.97
N SER A 34 -2.74 -24.62 8.32
CA SER A 34 -3.75 -25.09 7.37
C SER A 34 -4.23 -23.94 6.46
N LYS A 35 -4.60 -24.25 5.20
CA LYS A 35 -5.02 -23.32 4.14
C LYS A 35 -5.95 -22.19 4.60
N THR A 36 -6.79 -22.44 5.60
CA THR A 36 -7.71 -21.47 6.21
C THR A 36 -7.00 -20.29 6.88
N GLY A 37 -5.85 -20.52 7.52
CA GLY A 37 -5.09 -19.47 8.20
C GLY A 37 -4.46 -18.46 7.25
N ALA A 38 -3.93 -18.93 6.12
CA ALA A 38 -3.43 -18.06 5.06
C ALA A 38 -4.56 -17.26 4.39
N PHE A 39 -5.71 -17.89 4.17
CA PHE A 39 -6.87 -17.25 3.54
C PHE A 39 -7.43 -16.08 4.37
N ILE A 40 -7.49 -16.22 5.69
CA ILE A 40 -7.95 -15.14 6.59
C ILE A 40 -6.96 -13.97 6.60
N LEU A 41 -5.65 -14.24 6.52
CA LEU A 41 -4.64 -13.19 6.44
C LEU A 41 -4.71 -12.43 5.13
N ASP A 42 -4.89 -13.13 4.01
CA ASP A 42 -5.06 -12.51 2.69
C ASP A 42 -6.33 -11.64 2.63
N LEU A 43 -7.44 -12.14 3.16
CA LEU A 43 -8.67 -11.36 3.33
C LEU A 43 -8.47 -10.12 4.22
N GLY A 44 -7.69 -10.26 5.30
CA GLY A 44 -7.34 -9.14 6.18
C GLY A 44 -6.54 -8.07 5.46
N ALA A 45 -5.57 -8.45 4.62
CA ALA A 45 -4.78 -7.52 3.82
C ALA A 45 -5.64 -6.77 2.80
N ILE A 46 -6.49 -7.49 2.05
CA ILE A 46 -7.42 -6.89 1.08
C ILE A 46 -8.38 -5.92 1.78
N ALA A 47 -8.91 -6.30 2.95
CA ALA A 47 -9.79 -5.44 3.73
C ALA A 47 -9.07 -4.17 4.21
N ALA A 48 -7.81 -4.28 4.66
CA ALA A 48 -7.01 -3.14 5.06
C ALA A 48 -6.77 -2.17 3.89
N ASP A 49 -6.44 -2.68 2.71
CA ASP A 49 -6.23 -1.86 1.50
C ASP A 49 -7.52 -1.13 1.08
N ILE A 50 -8.66 -1.83 1.07
CA ILE A 50 -9.97 -1.23 0.75
C ILE A 50 -10.33 -0.13 1.76
N LEU A 51 -10.14 -0.39 3.05
CA LEU A 51 -10.38 0.59 4.11
C LEU A 51 -9.45 1.79 3.97
N PHE A 52 -8.18 1.57 3.65
CA PHE A 52 -7.20 2.64 3.45
C PHE A 52 -7.60 3.53 2.27
N ILE A 53 -8.01 2.93 1.15
CA ILE A 53 -8.50 3.67 -0.02
C ILE A 53 -9.77 4.45 0.32
N LEU A 54 -10.72 3.87 1.06
CA LEU A 54 -11.94 4.56 1.50
C LEU A 54 -11.63 5.77 2.38
N VAL A 55 -10.77 5.60 3.39
CA VAL A 55 -10.35 6.69 4.28
C VAL A 55 -9.62 7.77 3.48
N ALA A 56 -8.73 7.39 2.56
CA ALA A 56 -8.06 8.33 1.68
C ALA A 56 -9.06 9.05 0.78
N PHE A 57 -10.03 8.37 0.16
CA PHE A 57 -10.97 8.97 -0.77
C PHE A 57 -11.89 9.99 -0.08
N PHE A 58 -12.49 9.62 1.06
CA PHE A 58 -13.38 10.50 1.82
C PHE A 58 -12.63 11.57 2.60
N GLY A 59 -11.48 11.22 3.20
CA GLY A 59 -10.67 12.14 3.99
C GLY A 59 -9.90 13.15 3.15
N SER A 60 -9.38 12.74 1.99
CA SER A 60 -8.50 13.57 1.16
C SER A 60 -9.18 14.84 0.67
N GLN A 61 -10.47 14.81 0.33
CA GLN A 61 -11.13 16.02 -0.20
C GLN A 61 -11.26 17.14 0.85
N SER A 62 -11.62 16.80 2.08
CA SER A 62 -11.66 17.77 3.19
C SER A 62 -10.26 18.13 3.69
N LEU A 63 -9.36 17.14 3.77
CA LEU A 63 -7.99 17.32 4.24
C LEU A 63 -7.20 18.21 3.26
N ILE A 64 -7.22 17.91 1.96
CA ILE A 64 -6.56 18.74 0.93
C ILE A 64 -7.10 20.17 0.95
N ARG A 65 -8.40 20.39 1.17
CA ARG A 65 -8.96 21.76 1.19
C ARG A 65 -8.44 22.58 2.38
N SER A 66 -8.28 21.98 3.56
CA SER A 66 -7.67 22.64 4.73
C SER A 66 -6.14 22.73 4.63
N LEU A 67 -5.47 21.75 4.02
CA LEU A 67 -4.01 21.69 3.91
C LEU A 67 -3.46 22.59 2.80
N ARG A 68 -4.20 22.81 1.70
CA ARG A 68 -3.76 23.64 0.56
C ARG A 68 -3.52 25.10 0.96
N HIS A 69 -4.08 25.56 2.08
CA HIS A 69 -3.83 26.89 2.64
C HIS A 69 -2.54 26.99 3.45
N ASN A 70 -1.95 25.84 3.86
CA ASN A 70 -0.77 25.79 4.72
C ASN A 70 0.45 25.19 3.98
N ILE A 71 1.29 26.08 3.44
CA ILE A 71 2.55 25.75 2.73
C ILE A 71 3.45 24.81 3.56
N TRP A 72 3.43 24.97 4.89
CA TRP A 72 4.19 24.16 5.84
C TRP A 72 3.91 22.65 5.72
N VAL A 73 2.68 22.25 5.39
CA VAL A 73 2.33 20.83 5.28
C VAL A 73 2.93 20.21 4.03
N GLY A 74 3.00 20.98 2.94
CA GLY A 74 3.71 20.59 1.72
C GLY A 74 5.20 20.36 2.00
N VAL A 75 5.85 21.33 2.66
CA VAL A 75 7.28 21.24 3.00
C VAL A 75 7.56 20.07 3.95
N ALA A 76 6.73 19.85 4.97
CA ALA A 76 6.86 18.74 5.91
C ALA A 76 6.72 17.38 5.20
N SER A 77 5.74 17.23 4.30
CA SER A 77 5.55 16.00 3.54
C SER A 77 6.73 15.72 2.60
N GLY A 78 7.29 16.74 1.95
CA GLY A 78 8.48 16.60 1.11
C GLY A 78 9.73 16.22 1.90
N LEU A 79 9.95 16.85 3.06
CA LEU A 79 11.05 16.51 3.97
C LEU A 79 10.94 15.07 4.49
N ALA A 80 9.73 14.62 4.84
CA ALA A 80 9.50 13.25 5.29
C ALA A 80 9.89 12.23 4.21
N ILE A 81 9.55 12.47 2.94
CA ILE A 81 9.92 11.60 1.81
C ILE A 81 11.44 11.57 1.62
N ILE A 82 12.12 12.73 1.73
CA ILE A 82 13.59 12.81 1.62
C ILE A 82 14.27 12.02 2.74
N ILE A 83 13.82 12.19 3.98
CA ILE A 83 14.36 11.47 5.14
C ILE A 83 14.14 9.96 4.98
N PHE A 84 12.95 9.55 4.55
CA PHE A 84 12.64 8.14 4.32
C PHE A 84 13.49 7.55 3.18
N GLY A 85 13.68 8.30 2.10
CA GLY A 85 14.57 7.91 1.01
C GLY A 85 16.03 7.76 1.45
N LEU A 86 16.53 8.67 2.31
CA LEU A 86 17.86 8.56 2.90
C LEU A 86 18.02 7.37 3.83
N TYR A 87 16.96 7.00 4.57
CA TYR A 87 17.00 5.84 5.45
C TYR A 87 17.02 4.51 4.69
N TYR A 88 16.39 4.48 3.52
CA TYR A 88 16.25 3.26 2.71
C TYR A 88 17.44 3.03 1.75
N ILE A 89 18.26 4.07 1.49
CA ILE A 89 19.56 3.99 0.80
C ILE A 89 20.62 3.47 1.77
#